data_AF-A0A2K1Q870-F1
#
_entry.id   AF-A0A2K1Q870-F1
#
_cell.length_a   1.000
_cell.length_b   1.000
_cell.length_c   1.000
_cell.angle_alpha   90.00
_cell.angle_beta   90.00
_cell.angle_gamma   90.00
#
_symmetry.space_group_name_H-M   'P 1'
#
loop_
_entity.id
_entity.type
_entity.pdbx_description
1 polymer ?
#
loop_
_entity_poly.entity_id
_entity_poly.type
_entity_poly.pdbx_seq_one_letter_code
_entity_poly.pdbx_strand_id
1 'polypeptide(L)'
;METLQTTLNTLQDTLNELEAVLADEIKQLSYAQVNAVALQQLSDTKSRLLSTLAWHDEQRKQTEKRLRLLAPYTHQPTLAGCWDRLLQSTQKASEMNLQASHLLDMHMQKVQSLSKVINKAAASPGLYTAGGQSENNGKARAYNITI
;
A
#
# COMPACT_ATOMS: atom_id res chain seq x y z
N MET A 1 29.97 7.59 22.82
CA MET A 1 28.83 8.47 22.48
C MET A 1 28.69 8.66 20.97
N GLU A 2 29.79 8.77 20.23
CA GLU A 2 29.77 8.93 18.76
C GLU A 2 29.02 7.80 18.03
N THR A 3 29.09 6.55 18.50
CA THR A 3 28.40 5.40 17.92
C THR A 3 26.87 5.49 17.96
N LEU A 4 26.31 6.09 19.03
CA LEU A 4 24.86 6.24 19.16
C LEU A 4 24.36 7.36 18.24
N GLN A 5 25.10 8.48 18.18
CA GLN A 5 24.76 9.60 17.32
C GLN A 5 24.87 9.24 15.84
N THR A 6 25.90 8.49 15.44
CA THR A 6 26.01 7.96 14.07
C THR A 6 24.89 7.00 13.76
N THR A 7 24.53 6.08 14.68
CA THR A 7 23.40 5.16 14.47
C THR A 7 22.09 5.93 14.28
N LEU A 8 21.82 6.96 15.09
CA LEU A 8 20.62 7.80 14.97
C LEU A 8 20.59 8.60 13.66
N ASN A 9 21.73 9.13 13.22
CA ASN A 9 21.81 9.83 11.94
C ASN A 9 21.56 8.87 10.76
N THR A 10 22.17 7.68 10.77
CA THR A 10 21.91 6.66 9.75
C THR A 10 20.45 6.23 9.76
N LEU A 11 19.83 6.09 10.93
CA LEU A 11 18.41 5.77 11.05
C LEU A 11 17.54 6.88 10.43
N GLN A 12 17.86 8.15 10.70
CA GLN A 12 17.19 9.30 10.07
C GLN A 12 17.33 9.29 8.55
N ASP A 13 18.54 9.01 8.02
CA ASP A 13 18.79 8.97 6.58
C ASP A 13 17.99 7.86 5.90
N THR A 14 17.97 6.65 6.50
CA THR A 14 17.16 5.53 5.99
C THR A 14 15.66 5.83 6.03
N LEU A 15 15.20 6.63 7.00
CA LEU A 15 13.80 7.01 7.10
C LEU A 15 13.43 8.06 6.05
N ASN A 16 14.31 9.01 5.76
CA ASN A 16 14.12 9.96 4.66
C ASN A 16 14.05 9.24 3.30
N GLU A 17 14.88 8.21 3.09
CA GLU A 17 14.82 7.37 1.89
C GLU A 17 13.49 6.60 1.81
N LEU A 18 13.02 6.05 2.94
CA LEU A 18 11.72 5.38 3.02
C LEU A 18 10.56 6.32 2.70
N GLU A 19 10.59 7.56 3.19
CA GLU A 19 9.58 8.59 2.86
C GLU A 19 9.53 8.87 1.36
N ALA A 20 10.69 8.95 0.68
CA ALA A 20 10.74 9.14 -0.77
C ALA A 20 10.11 7.96 -1.53
N VAL A 21 10.43 6.73 -1.12
CA VAL A 21 9.85 5.51 -1.71
C VAL A 21 8.33 5.45 -1.49
N LEU A 22 7.85 5.82 -0.30
CA LEU A 22 6.42 5.90 0.00
C LEU A 22 5.70 6.98 -0.84
N ALA A 23 6.33 8.12 -1.07
CA ALA A 23 5.78 9.16 -1.93
C ALA A 23 5.61 8.67 -3.37
N ASP A 24 6.62 7.96 -3.89
CA ASP A 24 6.56 7.35 -5.22
C ASP A 24 5.51 6.23 -5.29
N GLU A 25 5.34 5.43 -4.24
CA GLU A 25 4.28 4.41 -4.13
C GLU A 25 2.89 5.04 -4.21
N ILE A 26 2.62 6.09 -3.43
CA ILE A 26 1.36 6.84 -3.47
C ILE A 26 1.13 7.44 -4.86
N LYS A 27 2.17 8.02 -5.48
CA LYS A 27 2.08 8.59 -6.82
C LYS A 27 1.74 7.52 -7.86
N GLN A 28 2.37 6.35 -7.80
CA GLN A 28 2.06 5.23 -8.70
C GLN A 28 0.61 4.74 -8.52
N LEU A 29 0.13 4.66 -7.28
CA LEU A 29 -1.26 4.29 -6.97
C LEU A 29 -2.27 5.39 -7.32
N SER A 30 -1.85 6.65 -7.43
CA SER A 30 -2.73 7.75 -7.84
C SER A 30 -3.06 7.76 -9.33
N TYR A 31 -2.25 7.07 -10.16
CA TYR A 31 -2.52 6.97 -11.59
C TYR A 31 -3.77 6.11 -11.89
N ALA A 32 -4.41 6.39 -13.03
CA ALA A 32 -5.60 5.65 -13.47
C ALA A 32 -5.33 4.17 -13.78
N GLN A 33 -4.08 3.84 -14.16
CA GLN A 33 -3.63 2.47 -14.39
C GLN A 33 -2.40 2.20 -13.54
N VAL A 34 -2.50 1.22 -12.65
CA VAL A 34 -1.41 0.82 -11.76
C VAL A 34 -0.40 -0.03 -12.53
N ASN A 35 0.87 0.38 -12.52
CA ASN A 35 1.95 -0.44 -13.04
C ASN A 35 2.38 -1.46 -11.96
N ALA A 36 1.93 -2.71 -12.11
CA ALA A 36 2.20 -3.78 -11.16
C ALA A 36 3.70 -4.04 -10.96
N VAL A 37 4.52 -3.92 -12.01
CA VAL A 37 5.97 -4.15 -11.93
C VAL A 37 6.67 -3.05 -11.13
N ALA A 38 6.31 -1.78 -11.41
CA ALA A 38 6.85 -0.65 -10.66
C ALA A 38 6.41 -0.69 -9.19
N LEU A 39 5.15 -1.04 -8.91
CA LEU A 39 4.64 -1.18 -7.54
C LEU A 39 5.36 -2.31 -6.78
N GLN A 40 5.63 -3.44 -7.44
CA GLN A 40 6.36 -4.53 -6.83
C GLN A 40 7.79 -4.13 -6.47
N GLN A 41 8.51 -3.45 -7.38
CA GLN A 41 9.86 -2.94 -7.09
C GLN A 41 9.88 -1.95 -5.92
N LEU A 42 8.89 -1.05 -5.84
CA LEU A 42 8.75 -0.11 -4.72
C LEU A 42 8.48 -0.84 -3.40
N SER A 43 7.60 -1.84 -3.43
CA SER A 43 7.31 -2.70 -2.27
C SER A 43 8.55 -3.48 -1.80
N ASP A 44 9.36 -4.00 -2.72
CA ASP A 44 10.59 -4.72 -2.40
C ASP A 44 11.63 -3.78 -1.75
N THR A 45 11.80 -2.57 -2.31
CA THR A 45 12.68 -1.54 -1.74
C THR A 45 12.21 -1.13 -0.34
N LYS A 46 10.91 -0.91 -0.15
CA LYS A 46 10.31 -0.59 1.16
C LYS A 46 10.57 -1.70 2.17
N SER A 47 10.39 -2.96 1.80
CA SER A 47 10.66 -4.12 2.67
C SER A 47 12.13 -4.18 3.11
N ARG A 48 13.05 -3.93 2.16
CA ARG A 48 14.48 -3.86 2.44
C ARG A 48 14.81 -2.71 3.41
N LEU A 49 14.29 -1.51 3.17
CA LEU A 49 14.52 -0.35 4.03
C LEU A 49 13.95 -0.56 5.43
N LEU A 50 12.76 -1.15 5.57
CA LEU A 50 12.19 -1.50 6.88
C LEU A 50 13.03 -2.54 7.63
N SER A 51 13.60 -3.51 6.92
CA SER A 51 14.51 -4.50 7.52
C SER A 51 15.79 -3.85 8.03
N THR A 52 16.37 -2.94 7.24
CA THR A 52 17.54 -2.13 7.65
C THR A 52 17.21 -1.23 8.85
N LEU A 53 16.05 -0.57 8.83
CA LEU A 53 15.56 0.27 9.93
C LEU A 53 15.41 -0.53 11.22
N ALA A 54 14.81 -1.73 11.15
CA ALA A 54 14.64 -2.61 12.30
C ALA A 54 15.98 -3.07 12.87
N TRP A 55 16.96 -3.36 12.01
CA TRP A 55 18.31 -3.68 12.44
C TRP A 55 18.98 -2.52 13.19
N HIS A 56 18.86 -1.29 12.67
CA HIS A 56 19.41 -0.10 13.32
C HIS A 56 18.71 0.23 14.65
N ASP A 57 17.39 0.03 14.76
CA ASP A 57 16.68 0.22 16.03
C ASP A 57 17.10 -0.82 17.08
N GLU A 58 17.37 -2.06 16.67
CA GLU A 58 17.91 -3.08 17.58
C GLU A 58 19.34 -2.74 18.03
N GLN A 59 20.19 -2.27 17.11
CA GLN A 59 21.54 -1.76 17.46
C GLN A 59 21.46 -0.59 18.45
N ARG A 60 20.49 0.32 18.27
CA ARG A 60 20.21 1.42 19.21
C ARG A 60 19.84 0.88 20.59
N LYS A 61 18.86 -0.04 20.68
CA LYS A 61 18.41 -0.66 21.94
C LYS A 61 19.55 -1.38 22.69
N GLN A 62 20.42 -2.07 21.97
CA GLN A 62 21.60 -2.72 22.56
C GLN A 62 22.59 -1.70 23.10
N THR A 63 22.81 -0.61 22.36
CA THR A 63 23.69 0.49 22.78
C THR A 63 23.12 1.24 23.98
N GLU A 64 21.81 1.49 24.02
CA GLU A 64 21.07 2.05 25.16
C GLU A 64 21.23 1.20 26.42
N LYS A 65 21.02 -0.12 26.31
CA LYS A 65 21.23 -1.08 27.42
C LYS A 65 22.67 -1.04 27.93
N ARG A 66 23.65 -1.00 27.03
CA ARG A 66 25.08 -0.93 27.39
C ARG A 66 25.44 0.38 28.09
N LEU A 67 24.88 1.50 27.64
CA LEU A 67 25.15 2.82 28.19
C LEU A 67 24.24 3.19 29.37
N ARG A 68 23.25 2.34 29.71
CA ARG A 68 22.18 2.62 30.69
C ARG A 68 21.47 3.95 30.44
N LEU A 69 21.30 4.29 29.17
CA LEU A 69 20.57 5.47 28.72
C LEU A 69 19.24 5.02 28.12
N LEU A 70 18.20 5.82 28.32
CA LEU A 70 16.87 5.56 27.78
C LEU A 70 16.42 6.78 26.97
N ALA A 71 15.94 6.58 25.74
CA ALA A 71 15.16 7.60 25.04
C ALA A 71 13.97 8.03 25.93
N PRO A 72 13.64 9.33 26.04
CA PRO A 72 13.96 10.44 25.14
C PRO A 72 15.29 11.19 25.42
N TYR A 73 16.24 10.57 26.12
CA TYR A 73 17.58 11.13 26.37
C TYR A 73 17.54 12.54 26.97
N THR A 74 16.69 12.74 27.99
CA THR A 74 16.46 14.04 28.68
C THR A 74 17.73 14.74 29.15
N HIS A 75 18.79 13.98 29.43
CA HIS A 75 20.07 14.51 29.89
C HIS A 75 20.99 15.01 28.75
N GLN A 76 20.63 14.76 27.48
CA GLN A 76 21.44 15.14 26.32
C GLN A 76 20.57 15.81 25.24
N PRO A 77 20.54 17.15 25.17
CA PRO A 77 19.62 17.87 24.30
C PRO A 77 19.85 17.62 22.81
N THR A 78 21.09 17.33 22.40
CA THR A 78 21.41 16.99 21.01
C THR A 78 20.83 15.64 20.58
N LEU A 79 20.85 14.64 21.47
CA LEU A 79 20.25 13.33 21.21
C LEU A 79 18.72 13.39 21.28
N ALA A 80 18.18 14.13 22.24
CA ALA A 80 16.74 14.38 22.34
C ALA A 80 16.19 15.02 21.05
N GLY A 81 16.87 16.05 20.52
CA GLY A 81 16.47 16.69 19.27
C GLY A 81 16.63 15.80 18.01
N CYS A 82 17.54 14.83 18.01
CA CYS A 82 17.58 13.80 16.96
C CYS A 82 16.43 12.81 17.11
N TRP A 83 16.11 12.40 18.34
CA TRP A 83 15.03 11.47 18.64
C TRP A 83 13.65 12.02 18.27
N ASP A 84 13.40 13.30 18.56
CA ASP A 84 12.13 13.94 18.20
C ASP A 84 11.94 14.04 16.69
N ARG A 85 13.00 14.37 15.94
CA ARG A 85 12.97 14.38 14.46
C ARG A 85 12.72 12.99 13.90
N LEU A 86 13.35 11.98 14.49
CA LEU A 86 13.13 10.58 14.11
C LEU A 86 11.67 10.17 14.32
N LEU A 87 11.10 10.52 15.47
CA LEU A 87 9.71 10.22 15.81
C LEU A 87 8.73 10.90 14.85
N GLN A 88 8.96 12.18 14.54
CA GLN A 88 8.15 12.93 13.57
C GLN A 88 8.18 12.29 12.17
N SER A 89 9.38 11.95 11.69
CA SER A 89 9.56 11.32 10.37
C SER A 89 8.91 9.93 10.35
N THR A 90 9.04 9.15 11.43
CA THR A 90 8.37 7.84 11.57
C THR A 90 6.85 7.97 11.51
N GLN A 91 6.30 8.97 12.22
CA GLN A 91 4.86 9.23 12.21
C GLN A 91 4.38 9.60 10.81
N LYS A 92 5.10 10.49 10.11
CA LYS A 92 4.79 10.87 8.74
C LYS A 92 4.85 9.68 7.77
N ALA A 93 5.87 8.84 7.86
CA ALA A 93 5.99 7.62 7.07
C ALA A 93 4.82 6.65 7.34
N SER A 94 4.37 6.52 8.59
CA SER A 94 3.21 5.73 8.97
C SER A 94 1.91 6.26 8.33
N GLU A 95 1.70 7.58 8.36
CA GLU A 95 0.54 8.23 7.74
C GLU A 95 0.54 8.02 6.22
N MET A 96 1.69 8.17 5.56
CA MET A 96 1.84 7.90 4.12
C MET A 96 1.57 6.43 3.78
N ASN A 97 2.04 5.50 4.61
CA ASN A 97 1.77 4.08 4.43
C ASN A 97 0.26 3.76 4.55
N LEU A 98 -0.44 4.41 5.48
CA LEU A 98 -1.90 4.28 5.62
C LEU A 98 -2.63 4.82 4.37
N GLN A 99 -2.18 5.95 3.83
CA GLN A 99 -2.71 6.50 2.57
C GLN A 99 -2.52 5.53 1.39
N ALA A 100 -1.33 4.94 1.25
CA ALA A 100 -1.04 3.96 0.21
C ALA A 100 -1.96 2.73 0.33
N SER A 101 -2.18 2.22 1.56
CA SER A 101 -3.11 1.12 1.81
C SER A 101 -4.54 1.45 1.37
N HIS A 102 -5.04 2.64 1.70
CA HIS A 102 -6.38 3.07 1.30
C HIS A 102 -6.53 3.14 -0.23
N LEU A 103 -5.53 3.66 -0.94
CA LEU A 103 -5.55 3.70 -2.41
C LEU A 103 -5.56 2.30 -3.02
N LEU A 104 -4.78 1.38 -2.46
CA LEU A 104 -4.72 -0.01 -2.90
C LEU A 104 -6.08 -0.70 -2.71
N ASP A 105 -6.72 -0.52 -1.56
CA ASP A 105 -8.06 -1.04 -1.29
C ASP A 105 -9.10 -0.53 -2.30
N MET A 106 -9.05 0.77 -2.62
CA MET A 106 -9.92 1.36 -3.65
C MET A 106 -9.71 0.73 -5.03
N HIS A 107 -8.46 0.46 -5.42
CA HIS A 107 -8.16 -0.25 -6.66
C HIS A 107 -8.67 -1.68 -6.65
N MET A 108 -8.48 -2.40 -5.54
CA MET A 108 -8.97 -3.77 -5.37
C MET A 108 -10.49 -3.85 -5.50
N GLN A 109 -11.22 -2.91 -4.89
CA GLN A 109 -12.68 -2.81 -5.01
C GLN A 109 -13.13 -2.52 -6.45
N LYS A 110 -12.43 -1.63 -7.16
CA LYS A 110 -12.72 -1.34 -8.59
C LYS A 110 -12.49 -2.58 -9.46
N VAL A 111 -11.39 -3.29 -9.29
CA VAL A 111 -11.11 -4.52 -10.05
C VAL A 111 -12.15 -5.61 -9.76
N GLN A 112 -12.53 -5.79 -8.49
CA GLN A 112 -13.57 -6.76 -8.12
C GLN A 112 -14.94 -6.40 -8.72
N SER A 113 -15.33 -5.14 -8.72
CA SER A 113 -16.61 -4.70 -9.32
C SER A 113 -16.60 -4.86 -10.84
N LEU A 114 -15.51 -4.49 -11.52
CA LEU A 114 -15.33 -4.73 -12.96
C LEU A 114 -15.40 -6.22 -13.30
N SER A 115 -14.71 -7.07 -12.55
CA SER A 115 -14.76 -8.53 -12.73
C SER A 115 -16.20 -9.06 -12.57
N LYS A 116 -16.96 -8.59 -11.57
CA LYS A 116 -18.38 -8.95 -11.41
C LYS A 116 -19.24 -8.53 -12.61
N VAL A 117 -19.03 -7.31 -13.14
CA VAL A 117 -19.76 -6.82 -14.32
C VAL A 117 -19.40 -7.62 -15.57
N ILE A 118 -18.11 -7.88 -15.80
CA ILE A 118 -17.64 -8.69 -16.93
C ILE A 118 -18.19 -10.12 -16.83
N ASN A 119 -18.12 -10.74 -15.66
CA ASN A 119 -18.66 -12.08 -15.44
C ASN A 119 -20.19 -12.12 -15.65
N LYS A 120 -20.93 -11.08 -15.20
CA LYS A 120 -22.38 -10.97 -15.44
C LYS A 120 -22.71 -10.76 -16.93
N ALA A 121 -21.91 -9.98 -17.65
CA ALA A 121 -22.06 -9.75 -19.08
C ALA A 121 -21.69 -10.99 -19.92
N ALA A 122 -20.61 -11.68 -19.56
CA ALA A 122 -20.19 -12.94 -20.18
C ALA A 122 -21.18 -14.08 -19.87
N ALA A 123 -21.81 -14.08 -18.70
CA ALA A 123 -22.87 -15.01 -18.32
C ALA A 123 -24.25 -14.68 -18.91
N SER A 124 -24.41 -13.52 -19.57
CA SER A 124 -25.55 -13.25 -20.46
C SER A 124 -25.11 -13.45 -21.91
N PRO A 125 -25.06 -14.70 -22.41
CA PRO A 125 -24.91 -14.90 -23.84
C PRO A 125 -26.05 -14.14 -24.53
N GLY A 126 -25.70 -13.34 -25.54
CA GLY A 126 -26.61 -12.41 -26.19
C GLY A 126 -27.96 -13.04 -26.48
N LEU A 127 -29.02 -12.36 -26.05
CA LEU A 127 -30.43 -12.69 -26.26
C LEU A 127 -30.88 -12.73 -27.74
N TYR A 128 -29.93 -12.74 -28.68
CA TYR A 128 -30.17 -12.92 -30.10
C TYR A 128 -28.99 -13.66 -30.72
N THR A 129 -29.21 -14.93 -31.07
CA THR A 129 -28.31 -15.63 -32.01
C THR A 129 -28.45 -14.98 -33.39
N ALA A 130 -27.43 -15.10 -34.25
CA ALA A 130 -27.44 -14.56 -35.61
C ALA A 130 -28.57 -15.14 -36.52
N GLY A 131 -29.38 -16.07 -36.02
CA GLY A 131 -30.60 -16.58 -36.63
C GLY A 131 -31.91 -15.99 -36.09
N GLY A 132 -31.86 -14.99 -35.19
CA GLY A 132 -33.05 -14.25 -34.76
C GLY A 132 -34.06 -15.05 -33.91
N GLN A 133 -33.61 -16.01 -33.10
CA GLN A 133 -34.50 -16.70 -32.15
C GLN A 133 -34.06 -16.49 -30.71
N SER A 134 -34.98 -15.96 -29.89
CA SER A 134 -34.87 -15.92 -28.43
C SER A 134 -35.45 -17.22 -27.87
N GLU A 135 -34.68 -17.99 -27.11
CA GLU A 135 -35.24 -19.07 -26.28
C GLU A 135 -36.02 -18.45 -25.13
N ASN A 136 -37.29 -18.15 -25.37
CA ASN A 136 -38.25 -17.91 -24.30
C ASN A 136 -39.00 -19.23 -24.07
N ASN A 137 -38.41 -20.13 -23.27
CA ASN A 137 -39.10 -21.30 -22.75
C ASN A 137 -40.09 -20.86 -21.67
N GLY A 138 -41.18 -20.22 -22.13
CA GLY A 138 -42.22 -19.62 -21.31
C GLY A 138 -43.58 -19.86 -21.94
N LYS A 139 -44.09 -21.08 -21.77
CA LYS A 139 -45.50 -21.49 -21.94
C LYS A 139 -46.19 -20.98 -23.21
N ALA A 140 -46.24 -21.85 -24.21
CA ALA A 140 -47.20 -21.78 -25.31
C ALA A 140 -48.63 -21.61 -24.76
N ARG A 141 -49.15 -20.38 -24.84
CA ARG A 141 -50.59 -20.13 -24.96
C ARG A 141 -50.82 -19.79 -26.42
N ALA A 142 -51.22 -20.81 -27.17
CA ALA A 142 -51.67 -20.67 -28.54
C ALA A 142 -52.89 -19.75 -28.56
N TYR A 143 -52.72 -18.52 -29.02
CA TYR A 143 -53.84 -17.71 -29.49
C TYR A 143 -54.00 -18.01 -30.98
N ASN A 144 -54.97 -18.88 -31.30
CA ASN A 144 -55.43 -19.06 -32.68
C ASN A 144 -56.21 -17.81 -33.07
N ILE A 145 -55.66 -17.03 -33.99
CA ILE A 145 -56.39 -15.99 -34.71
C ILE A 145 -56.67 -16.58 -36.10
N THR A 146 -57.91 -17.02 -36.31
CA THR A 146 -58.41 -17.44 -37.63
C THR A 146 -58.78 -16.18 -38.42
N ILE A 147 -58.28 -16.06 -39.65
CA ILE A 147 -58.66 -15.04 -40.64
C ILE A 147 -59.93 -15.50 -41.34
#